data_AF-A0A6G1QAS0-F1
#
_entry.id   AF-A0A6G1QAS0-F1
#
_cell.length_a   1.000
_cell.length_b   1.000
_cell.length_c   1.000
_cell.angle_alpha   90.00
_cell.angle_beta   90.00
_cell.angle_gamma   90.00
#
_symmetry.space_group_name_H-M   'P 1'
#
loop_
_entity.id
_entity.type
_entity.pdbx_description
1 polymer ?
#
loop_
_entity_poly.entity_id
_entity_poly.type
_entity_poly.pdbx_seq_one_letter_code
_entity_poly.pdbx_strand_id
1 'polypeptide(L)'
;MGTSCSTSQQTIDCLYDMTSHAGLVPDASLDASLASLLSLNSSGVLEQQYSTLQRGMTQQQRFAFNYDLHSLFGGNTRVSYGGVGVVALALSVLFEMLAHHQTSESGLRGSEVRPPPPDPIRRMFGADPESDISSIASELLKKIPGVANEQDRMAALLESYERKLQSELVELYGRMVSLEKSALTSAGVKQWMNGAALHIHTFLHWKRLTDPSADDTLSQDYVQHVEPLLNIYREYLRRTVKVFPTSGPGPSGLLIVEPLRNVSHGVQLRACECQNIQRALVERFLSDQDLQAGNQFFQSSYMHHDALMAQQGHFKLRGF
;
A
#
# COMPACT_ATOMS: atom_id res chain seq x y z
N MET A 1 -49.15 7.79 8.24
CA MET A 1 -48.06 8.62 8.80
C MET A 1 -46.83 7.74 8.86
N GLY A 2 -45.90 7.88 7.91
CA GLY A 2 -44.67 7.09 7.92
C GLY A 2 -43.74 7.61 9.01
N THR A 3 -43.50 6.82 10.05
CA THR A 3 -42.44 7.10 11.02
C THR A 3 -41.12 7.13 10.28
N SER A 4 -40.52 8.32 10.19
CA SER A 4 -39.16 8.51 9.70
C SER A 4 -38.20 7.69 10.58
N CYS A 5 -37.70 6.56 10.06
CA CYS A 5 -36.61 5.83 10.69
C CYS A 5 -35.31 6.54 10.33
N SER A 6 -34.89 7.46 11.21
CA SER A 6 -33.62 8.16 11.13
C SER A 6 -32.57 7.44 11.99
N THR A 7 -31.34 7.39 11.50
CA THR A 7 -30.20 6.79 12.19
C THR A 7 -29.41 7.88 12.90
N SER A 8 -28.92 7.62 14.11
CA SER A 8 -28.04 8.56 14.81
C SER A 8 -26.58 8.44 14.34
N GLN A 9 -25.85 9.56 14.26
CA GLN A 9 -24.43 9.55 13.93
C GLN A 9 -23.62 8.70 14.93
N GLN A 10 -23.97 8.78 16.21
CA GLN A 10 -23.33 7.99 17.27
C GLN A 10 -23.42 6.47 17.02
N THR A 11 -24.54 5.99 16.48
CA THR A 11 -24.70 4.58 16.11
C THR A 11 -23.71 4.16 15.02
N ILE A 12 -23.52 5.02 14.01
CA ILE A 12 -22.58 4.79 12.91
C ILE A 12 -21.15 4.79 13.45
N ASP A 13 -20.82 5.76 14.32
CA ASP A 13 -19.49 5.87 14.94
C ASP A 13 -19.16 4.63 15.77
N CYS A 14 -20.08 4.17 16.62
CA CYS A 14 -19.84 2.96 17.41
C CYS A 14 -19.59 1.72 16.53
N LEU A 15 -20.42 1.51 15.50
CA LEU A 15 -20.27 0.37 14.58
C LEU A 15 -18.93 0.44 13.82
N TYR A 16 -18.57 1.61 13.32
CA TYR A 16 -17.31 1.83 12.65
C TYR A 16 -16.12 1.58 13.59
N ASP A 17 -16.15 2.14 14.80
CA ASP A 17 -15.07 1.99 15.76
C ASP A 17 -14.86 0.52 16.13
N MET A 18 -15.92 -0.26 16.36
CA MET A 18 -15.78 -1.71 16.59
C MET A 18 -15.13 -2.42 15.40
N THR A 19 -15.51 -2.08 14.17
CA THR A 19 -14.87 -2.61 12.97
C THR A 19 -13.39 -2.23 12.88
N SER A 20 -13.05 -0.99 13.22
CA SER A 20 -11.68 -0.49 13.26
C SER A 20 -10.83 -1.22 14.30
N HIS A 21 -11.32 -1.34 15.54
CA HIS A 21 -10.63 -2.08 16.61
C HIS A 21 -10.45 -3.56 16.28
N ALA A 22 -11.36 -4.16 15.50
CA ALA A 22 -11.25 -5.54 15.04
C ALA A 22 -10.31 -5.71 13.82
N GLY A 23 -9.74 -4.64 13.26
CA GLY A 23 -8.92 -4.70 12.04
C GLY A 23 -9.73 -5.10 10.80
N LEU A 24 -11.03 -4.85 10.82
CA LEU A 24 -11.97 -5.28 9.78
C LEU A 24 -12.34 -4.17 8.79
N VAL A 25 -11.81 -2.96 8.94
CA VAL A 25 -12.06 -1.87 8.00
C VAL A 25 -11.56 -2.28 6.61
N PRO A 26 -12.38 -2.12 5.55
CA PRO A 26 -11.95 -2.32 4.17
C PRO A 26 -10.79 -1.39 3.81
N ASP A 27 -9.77 -1.93 3.16
CA ASP A 27 -8.65 -1.12 2.66
C ASP A 27 -8.27 -1.58 1.25
N ALA A 28 -8.65 -0.77 0.27
CA ALA A 28 -8.29 -0.85 -1.14
C ALA A 28 -7.46 0.36 -1.59
N SER A 29 -6.88 1.10 -0.65
CA SER A 29 -6.15 2.35 -0.91
C SER A 29 -4.82 2.12 -1.62
N LEU A 30 -4.36 3.14 -2.34
CA LEU A 30 -2.95 3.24 -2.72
C LEU A 30 -2.17 3.71 -1.49
N ASP A 31 -1.15 2.95 -1.08
CA ASP A 31 -0.35 3.28 0.10
C ASP A 31 0.39 4.62 -0.10
N ALA A 32 0.36 5.46 0.94
CA ALA A 32 0.92 6.81 0.88
C ALA A 32 2.44 6.82 0.65
N SER A 33 3.18 5.83 1.16
CA SER A 33 4.62 5.70 0.89
C SER A 33 4.85 5.34 -0.57
N LEU A 34 4.03 4.47 -1.16
CA LEU A 34 4.08 4.19 -2.60
C LEU A 34 3.79 5.46 -3.41
N ALA A 35 2.67 6.12 -3.17
CA ALA A 35 2.27 7.32 -3.91
C ALA A 35 3.34 8.43 -3.85
N SER A 36 4.01 8.60 -2.71
CA SER A 36 5.03 9.63 -2.51
C SER A 36 6.41 9.25 -3.08
N LEU A 37 6.89 8.03 -2.85
CA LEU A 37 8.20 7.55 -3.32
C LEU A 37 8.22 7.15 -4.79
N LEU A 38 7.05 6.95 -5.39
CA LEU A 38 6.89 6.76 -6.83
C LEU A 38 6.52 8.07 -7.54
N SER A 39 6.72 9.22 -6.91
CA SER A 39 6.46 10.53 -7.54
C SER A 39 7.72 11.17 -8.14
N LEU A 40 7.50 12.29 -8.85
CA LEU A 40 8.58 13.19 -9.29
C LEU A 40 9.41 13.75 -8.12
N ASN A 41 8.86 13.78 -6.90
CA ASN A 41 9.53 14.27 -5.69
C ASN A 41 10.10 13.13 -4.81
N SER A 42 10.25 11.93 -5.37
CA SER A 42 10.74 10.75 -4.64
C SER A 42 12.05 10.97 -3.88
N SER A 43 12.99 11.73 -4.46
CA SER A 43 14.27 12.07 -3.79
C SER A 43 14.06 12.89 -2.51
N GLY A 44 13.19 13.92 -2.54
CA GLY A 44 12.94 14.75 -1.37
C GLY A 44 12.22 13.98 -0.26
N VAL A 45 11.28 13.12 -0.63
CA VAL A 45 10.56 12.23 0.29
C VAL A 45 11.52 11.27 0.98
N LEU A 46 12.41 10.63 0.21
CA LEU A 46 13.40 9.70 0.75
C LEU A 46 14.38 10.40 1.71
N GLU A 47 14.91 11.57 1.34
CA GLU A 47 15.82 12.33 2.20
C GLU A 47 15.14 12.77 3.52
N GLN A 48 13.88 13.19 3.44
CA GLN A 48 13.10 13.56 4.62
C GLN A 48 12.86 12.36 5.55
N GLN A 49 12.53 11.20 5.00
CA GLN A 49 12.34 9.97 5.76
C GLN A 49 13.65 9.54 6.43
N TYR A 50 14.75 9.46 5.67
CA TYR A 50 16.08 9.11 6.20
C TYR A 50 16.48 10.03 7.36
N SER A 51 16.32 11.35 7.19
CA SER A 51 16.62 12.33 8.22
C SER A 51 15.72 12.21 9.45
N THR A 52 14.44 11.83 9.26
CA THR A 52 13.49 11.65 10.35
C THR A 52 13.80 10.41 11.17
N LEU A 53 14.15 9.29 10.52
CA LEU A 53 14.60 8.08 11.19
C LEU A 53 15.86 8.33 12.03
N GLN A 54 16.85 9.02 11.45
CA GLN A 54 18.08 9.36 12.17
C GLN A 54 17.86 10.27 13.38
N ARG A 55 16.95 11.25 13.29
CA ARG A 55 16.60 12.12 14.43
C ARG A 55 16.01 11.35 15.60
N GLY A 56 15.32 10.25 15.34
CA GLY A 56 14.76 9.36 16.37
C GLY A 56 15.79 8.47 17.07
N MET A 57 17.02 8.39 16.56
CA MET A 57 18.07 7.51 17.06
C MET A 57 19.06 8.24 17.97
N THR A 58 19.64 7.50 18.93
CA THR A 58 20.85 7.91 19.67
C THR A 58 22.07 7.95 18.74
N GLN A 59 23.18 8.57 19.17
CA GLN A 59 24.40 8.62 18.37
C GLN A 59 24.96 7.22 18.06
N GLN A 60 24.91 6.29 19.03
CA GLN A 60 25.36 4.91 18.83
C GLN A 60 24.49 4.15 17.82
N GLN A 61 23.16 4.28 17.93
CA GLN A 61 22.22 3.69 16.97
C GLN A 61 22.40 4.27 15.56
N ARG A 62 22.62 5.58 15.43
CA ARG A 62 22.89 6.21 14.12
C ARG A 62 24.19 5.68 13.50
N PHE A 63 25.23 5.49 14.30
CA PHE A 63 26.49 4.93 13.80
C PHE A 63 26.30 3.50 13.30
N ALA A 64 25.62 2.63 14.07
CA ALA A 64 25.32 1.26 13.67
C ALA A 64 24.45 1.23 12.40
N PHE A 65 23.38 2.02 12.36
CA PHE A 65 22.51 2.17 11.19
C PHE A 65 23.28 2.59 9.92
N ASN A 66 24.14 3.61 10.01
CA ASN A 66 24.93 4.07 8.88
C ASN A 66 25.99 3.04 8.47
N TYR A 67 26.57 2.32 9.43
CA TYR A 67 27.51 1.25 9.16
C TYR A 67 26.86 0.09 8.40
N ASP A 68 25.67 -0.35 8.83
CA ASP A 68 24.90 -1.40 8.16
C ASP A 68 24.56 -1.01 6.72
N LEU A 69 24.12 0.24 6.50
CA LEU A 69 23.84 0.76 5.17
C LEU A 69 25.08 0.78 4.27
N HIS A 70 26.20 1.27 4.81
CA HIS A 70 27.46 1.31 4.06
C HIS A 70 27.94 -0.10 3.70
N SER A 71 27.80 -1.06 4.61
CA SER A 71 28.11 -2.46 4.34
C SER A 71 27.20 -3.05 3.25
N LEU A 72 25.88 -2.80 3.31
CA LEU A 72 24.93 -3.28 2.31
C LEU A 72 25.15 -2.69 0.92
N PHE A 73 25.66 -1.47 0.84
CA PHE A 73 26.02 -0.84 -0.44
C PHE A 73 27.44 -1.19 -0.91
N GLY A 74 28.08 -2.21 -0.33
CA GLY A 74 29.42 -2.66 -0.71
C GLY A 74 30.49 -1.61 -0.46
N GLY A 75 30.31 -0.76 0.56
CA GLY A 75 31.20 0.34 0.90
C GLY A 75 30.94 1.63 0.10
N ASN A 76 29.92 1.67 -0.74
CA ASN A 76 29.56 2.89 -1.48
C ASN A 76 28.72 3.82 -0.61
N THR A 77 29.09 5.11 -0.59
CA THR A 77 28.28 6.16 0.04
C THR A 77 27.22 6.74 -0.90
N ARG A 78 27.22 6.33 -2.18
CA ARG A 78 26.29 6.77 -3.21
C ARG A 78 25.54 5.57 -3.78
N VAL A 79 24.23 5.73 -3.93
CA VAL A 79 23.36 4.78 -4.62
C VAL A 79 22.90 5.40 -5.94
N SER A 80 23.25 4.76 -7.05
CA SER A 80 22.83 5.11 -8.41
C SER A 80 21.31 5.09 -8.52
N TYR A 81 20.72 6.18 -9.04
CA TYR A 81 19.27 6.38 -9.09
C TYR A 81 18.55 6.24 -7.72
N GLY A 82 19.29 6.30 -6.60
CA GLY A 82 18.74 6.04 -5.28
C GLY A 82 17.59 6.96 -4.86
N GLY A 83 17.49 8.15 -5.44
CA GLY A 83 16.39 9.08 -5.20
C GLY A 83 15.24 8.97 -6.20
N VAL A 84 15.16 7.91 -7.01
CA VAL A 84 14.20 7.79 -8.11
C VAL A 84 13.32 6.55 -7.98
N GLY A 85 12.01 6.78 -7.90
CA GLY A 85 10.97 5.76 -8.09
C GLY A 85 11.20 4.48 -7.30
N VAL A 86 11.23 3.34 -8.00
CA VAL A 86 11.36 2.01 -7.38
C VAL A 86 12.64 1.83 -6.55
N VAL A 87 13.73 2.54 -6.86
CA VAL A 87 14.95 2.49 -6.06
C VAL A 87 14.77 3.28 -4.77
N ALA A 88 14.17 4.47 -4.83
CA ALA A 88 13.85 5.25 -3.64
C ALA A 88 12.90 4.49 -2.72
N LEU A 89 11.90 3.82 -3.29
CA LEU A 89 11.00 2.94 -2.56
C LEU A 89 11.76 1.81 -1.85
N ALA A 90 12.65 1.10 -2.56
CA ALA A 90 13.43 0.01 -1.99
C ALA A 90 14.34 0.49 -0.84
N LEU A 91 14.97 1.65 -1.01
CA LEU A 91 15.78 2.28 0.05
C LEU A 91 14.94 2.69 1.25
N SER A 92 13.75 3.25 1.04
CA SER A 92 12.79 3.57 2.10
C SER A 92 12.45 2.33 2.94
N VAL A 93 12.09 1.22 2.29
CA VAL A 93 11.81 -0.05 2.98
C VAL A 93 13.03 -0.52 3.77
N LEU A 94 14.22 -0.46 3.17
CA LEU A 94 15.46 -0.82 3.87
C LEU A 94 15.72 0.07 5.09
N PHE A 95 15.51 1.39 4.96
CA PHE A 95 15.70 2.33 6.06
C PHE A 95 14.75 2.04 7.22
N GLU A 96 13.47 1.79 6.95
CA GLU A 96 12.50 1.43 7.99
C GLU A 96 12.88 0.13 8.70
N MET A 97 13.28 -0.90 7.95
CA MET A 97 13.69 -2.20 8.53
C MET A 97 14.92 -2.06 9.43
N LEU A 98 15.98 -1.39 8.95
CA LEU A 98 17.20 -1.19 9.75
C LEU A 98 16.96 -0.25 10.93
N ALA A 99 16.19 0.81 10.76
CA ALA A 99 15.86 1.70 11.86
C ALA A 99 15.09 0.98 12.98
N HIS A 100 14.18 0.08 12.60
CA HIS A 100 13.47 -0.74 13.57
C HIS A 100 14.41 -1.70 14.30
N HIS A 101 15.32 -2.36 13.59
CA HIS A 101 16.34 -3.22 14.21
C HIS A 101 17.14 -2.48 15.29
N GLN A 102 17.65 -1.29 14.96
CA GLN A 102 18.48 -0.50 15.87
C GLN A 102 17.71 0.07 17.07
N THR A 103 16.41 0.33 16.91
CA THR A 103 15.57 0.85 18.00
C THR A 103 15.00 -0.25 18.89
N SER A 104 14.83 -1.46 18.36
CA SER A 104 14.36 -2.63 19.11
C SER A 104 15.47 -3.33 19.91
N GLU A 105 16.69 -3.43 19.36
CA GLU A 105 17.81 -4.10 20.05
C GLU A 105 18.32 -3.34 21.29
N SER A 106 18.10 -2.01 21.35
CA SER A 106 18.54 -1.17 22.47
C SER A 106 17.49 -1.03 23.60
N GLY A 107 16.37 -1.77 23.51
CA GLY A 107 15.29 -1.76 24.48
C GLY A 107 15.66 -2.48 25.79
N LEU A 108 16.32 -1.78 26.70
CA LEU A 108 16.15 -2.03 28.13
C LEU A 108 14.65 -2.17 28.43
N ARG A 109 14.30 -3.27 29.12
CA ARG A 109 12.95 -3.67 29.57
C ARG A 109 12.14 -2.52 30.20
N GLY A 110 11.53 -1.67 29.37
CA GLY A 110 10.56 -0.64 29.77
C GLY A 110 9.17 -1.05 29.32
N SER A 111 8.23 -1.05 30.26
CA SER A 111 6.93 -1.75 30.23
C SER A 111 5.86 -1.27 29.24
N GLU A 112 6.21 -0.55 28.17
CA GLU A 112 5.26 -0.20 27.11
C GLU A 112 5.57 -1.03 25.88
N VAL A 113 4.81 -2.12 25.68
CA VAL A 113 4.84 -2.93 24.46
C VAL A 113 4.29 -2.06 23.33
N ARG A 114 5.12 -1.21 22.75
CA ARG A 114 4.81 -0.53 21.51
C ARG A 114 4.75 -1.64 20.46
N PRO A 115 3.60 -1.82 19.75
CA PRO A 115 3.52 -2.86 18.74
C PRO A 115 4.64 -2.64 17.73
N PRO A 116 5.30 -3.71 17.23
CA PRO A 116 6.30 -3.57 16.19
C PRO A 116 5.67 -2.80 15.02
N PRO A 117 6.40 -1.86 14.39
CA PRO A 117 5.91 -1.17 13.23
C PRO A 117 5.48 -2.22 12.20
N PRO A 118 4.37 -1.99 11.49
CA PRO A 118 3.92 -2.90 10.45
C PRO A 118 5.06 -3.13 9.45
N ASP A 119 5.28 -4.39 9.07
CA ASP A 119 6.16 -4.71 7.95
C ASP A 119 5.77 -3.82 6.76
N PRO A 120 6.68 -2.96 6.25
CA PRO A 120 6.35 -1.99 5.21
C PRO A 120 5.73 -2.65 3.98
N ILE A 121 6.17 -3.87 3.64
CA ILE A 121 5.64 -4.63 2.50
C ILE A 121 4.19 -5.04 2.78
N ARG A 122 3.91 -5.60 3.96
CA ARG A 122 2.53 -5.97 4.34
C ARG A 122 1.62 -4.76 4.45
N ARG A 123 2.14 -3.60 4.86
CA ARG A 123 1.39 -2.34 4.88
C ARG A 123 0.98 -1.94 3.46
N MET A 124 1.92 -1.98 2.51
CA MET A 124 1.71 -1.54 1.13
C MET A 124 0.84 -2.51 0.33
N PHE A 125 1.11 -3.82 0.41
CA PHE A 125 0.49 -4.83 -0.45
C PHE A 125 -0.56 -5.71 0.25
N GLY A 126 -0.75 -5.51 1.56
CA GLY A 126 -1.66 -6.33 2.37
C GLY A 126 -0.95 -7.55 3.00
N ALA A 127 -1.61 -8.14 4.00
CA ALA A 127 -1.06 -9.24 4.80
C ALA A 127 -1.36 -10.63 4.22
N ASP A 128 -1.93 -10.71 3.02
CA ASP A 128 -2.34 -11.97 2.39
C ASP A 128 -1.10 -12.81 2.02
N PRO A 129 -0.86 -13.93 2.72
CA PRO A 129 0.34 -14.75 2.52
C PRO A 129 0.32 -15.52 1.20
N GLU A 130 -0.85 -15.63 0.54
CA GLU A 130 -1.01 -16.31 -0.75
C GLU A 130 -0.88 -15.34 -1.94
N SER A 131 -0.65 -14.05 -1.70
CA SER A 131 -0.50 -13.07 -2.77
C SER A 131 0.86 -13.18 -3.45
N ASP A 132 0.85 -13.69 -4.69
CA ASP A 132 2.04 -13.70 -5.55
C ASP A 132 2.59 -12.29 -5.80
N ILE A 133 1.72 -11.28 -5.94
CA ILE A 133 2.14 -9.87 -6.10
C ILE A 133 2.94 -9.37 -4.89
N SER A 134 2.44 -9.61 -3.67
CA SER A 134 3.13 -9.19 -2.43
C SER A 134 4.49 -9.89 -2.30
N SER A 135 4.56 -11.19 -2.63
CA SER A 135 5.79 -11.97 -2.64
C SER A 135 6.80 -11.43 -3.66
N ILE A 136 6.36 -11.19 -4.90
CA ILE A 136 7.18 -10.60 -5.97
C ILE A 136 7.69 -9.22 -5.57
N ALA A 137 6.83 -8.36 -5.02
CA ALA A 137 7.21 -7.03 -4.56
C ALA A 137 8.23 -7.08 -3.41
N SER A 138 8.01 -7.96 -2.43
CA SER A 138 8.96 -8.18 -1.31
C SER A 138 10.34 -8.55 -1.81
N GLU A 139 10.41 -9.54 -2.70
CA GLU A 139 11.66 -10.03 -3.26
C GLU A 139 12.36 -8.98 -4.13
N LEU A 140 11.62 -8.22 -4.94
CA LEU A 140 12.17 -7.13 -5.74
C LEU A 140 12.80 -6.06 -4.85
N LEU A 141 12.03 -5.51 -3.90
CA LEU A 141 12.45 -4.40 -3.06
C LEU A 141 13.62 -4.78 -2.14
N LYS A 142 13.75 -6.04 -1.73
CA LYS A 142 14.92 -6.54 -0.98
C LYS A 142 16.18 -6.62 -1.81
N LYS A 143 16.08 -6.92 -3.11
CA LYS A 143 17.25 -7.12 -3.99
C LYS A 143 17.81 -5.83 -4.56
N ILE A 144 16.95 -4.85 -4.84
CA ILE A 144 17.34 -3.58 -5.46
C ILE A 144 18.53 -2.90 -4.75
N PRO A 145 18.55 -2.72 -3.41
CA PRO A 145 19.64 -1.98 -2.75
C PRO A 145 21.03 -2.59 -3.01
N GLY A 146 21.11 -3.92 -3.15
CA GLY A 146 22.36 -4.64 -3.37
C GLY A 146 22.86 -4.64 -4.82
N VAL A 147 22.03 -4.25 -5.79
CA VAL A 147 22.41 -4.23 -7.23
C VAL A 147 22.26 -2.84 -7.88
N ALA A 148 21.73 -1.85 -7.17
CA ALA A 148 21.43 -0.52 -7.72
C ALA A 148 22.63 0.19 -8.37
N ASN A 149 23.85 -0.10 -7.92
CA ASN A 149 25.09 0.45 -8.48
C ASN A 149 25.65 -0.33 -9.68
N GLU A 150 25.09 -1.49 -10.01
CA GLU A 150 25.54 -2.37 -11.08
C GLU A 150 24.51 -2.35 -12.22
N GLN A 151 24.67 -1.42 -13.17
CA GLN A 151 23.66 -1.11 -14.20
C GLN A 151 23.12 -2.35 -14.93
N ASP A 152 23.99 -3.24 -15.43
CA ASP A 152 23.57 -4.43 -16.18
C ASP A 152 22.78 -5.41 -15.30
N ARG A 153 23.19 -5.59 -14.05
CA ARG A 153 22.49 -6.47 -13.10
C ARG A 153 21.17 -5.87 -12.65
N MET A 154 21.12 -4.55 -12.47
CA MET A 154 19.88 -3.84 -12.15
C MET A 154 18.89 -3.95 -13.31
N ALA A 155 19.33 -3.73 -14.56
CA ALA A 155 18.49 -3.88 -15.73
C ALA A 155 17.94 -5.31 -15.86
N ALA A 156 18.77 -6.34 -15.72
CA ALA A 156 18.34 -7.74 -15.76
C ALA A 156 17.38 -8.11 -14.62
N LEU A 157 17.59 -7.58 -13.41
CA LEU A 157 16.67 -7.76 -12.29
C LEU A 157 15.30 -7.15 -12.62
N LEU A 158 15.27 -5.89 -13.08
CA LEU A 158 14.02 -5.20 -13.35
C LEU A 158 13.25 -5.86 -14.50
N GLU A 159 13.90 -6.26 -15.59
CA GLU A 159 13.26 -6.99 -16.69
C GLU A 159 12.58 -8.28 -16.20
N SER A 160 13.26 -9.05 -15.34
CA SER A 160 12.67 -10.29 -14.82
C SER A 160 11.46 -10.05 -13.94
N TYR A 161 11.45 -8.97 -13.15
CA TYR A 161 10.36 -8.69 -12.21
C TYR A 161 9.21 -7.91 -12.84
N GLU A 162 9.48 -7.11 -13.87
CA GLU A 162 8.48 -6.49 -14.74
C GLU A 162 7.56 -7.58 -15.32
N ARG A 163 8.12 -8.58 -16.00
CA ARG A 163 7.35 -9.70 -16.57
C ARG A 163 6.54 -10.48 -15.53
N LYS A 164 7.09 -10.70 -14.33
CA LYS A 164 6.39 -11.39 -13.23
C LYS A 164 5.21 -10.56 -12.73
N LEU A 165 5.43 -9.28 -12.46
CA LEU A 165 4.38 -8.35 -12.04
C LEU A 165 3.28 -8.25 -13.10
N GLN A 166 3.65 -8.12 -14.38
CA GLN A 166 2.69 -8.06 -15.48
C GLN A 166 1.75 -9.28 -15.49
N SER A 167 2.32 -10.49 -15.42
CA SER A 167 1.55 -11.74 -15.41
C SER A 167 0.53 -11.77 -14.26
N GLU A 168 1.00 -11.56 -13.02
CA GLU A 168 0.14 -11.63 -11.83
C GLU A 168 -0.93 -10.52 -11.80
N LEU A 169 -0.59 -9.32 -12.27
CA LEU A 169 -1.53 -8.18 -12.29
C LEU A 169 -2.64 -8.38 -13.32
N VAL A 170 -2.32 -8.93 -14.48
CA VAL A 170 -3.32 -9.28 -15.51
C VAL A 170 -4.25 -10.37 -15.00
N GLU A 171 -3.70 -11.43 -14.40
CA GLU A 171 -4.49 -12.52 -13.85
C GLU A 171 -5.42 -12.05 -12.72
N LEU A 172 -4.88 -11.32 -11.74
CA LEU A 172 -5.66 -10.82 -10.61
C LEU A 172 -6.78 -9.88 -11.07
N TYR A 173 -6.49 -8.95 -11.99
CA TYR A 173 -7.51 -8.10 -12.58
C TYR A 173 -8.62 -8.92 -13.23
N GLY A 174 -8.25 -9.89 -14.07
CA GLY A 174 -9.18 -10.78 -14.76
C GLY A 174 -10.11 -11.51 -13.79
N ARG A 175 -9.57 -12.05 -12.69
CA ARG A 175 -10.37 -12.71 -11.65
C ARG A 175 -11.34 -11.74 -10.94
N MET A 176 -10.92 -10.50 -10.67
CA MET A 176 -11.77 -9.48 -10.03
C MET A 176 -12.92 -8.98 -10.93
N VAL A 177 -12.68 -8.84 -12.24
CA VAL A 177 -13.69 -8.32 -13.18
C VAL A 177 -14.47 -9.41 -13.92
N SER A 178 -14.14 -10.68 -13.69
CA SER A 178 -14.88 -11.84 -14.21
C SER A 178 -16.35 -11.84 -13.76
N LEU A 179 -17.17 -12.67 -14.40
CA LEU A 179 -18.58 -12.85 -13.99
C LEU A 179 -18.72 -13.36 -12.55
N GLU A 180 -17.80 -14.23 -12.12
CA GLU A 180 -17.79 -14.82 -10.79
C GLU A 180 -17.21 -13.86 -9.74
N LYS A 181 -16.39 -12.89 -10.16
CA LYS A 181 -15.71 -11.91 -9.29
C LYS A 181 -14.96 -12.61 -8.14
N SER A 182 -14.37 -13.76 -8.42
CA SER A 182 -13.85 -14.70 -7.42
C SER A 182 -12.72 -14.12 -6.55
N ALA A 183 -12.03 -13.08 -7.03
CA ALA A 183 -10.97 -12.39 -6.30
C ALA A 183 -11.35 -10.98 -5.82
N LEU A 184 -12.59 -10.52 -6.03
CA LEU A 184 -12.99 -9.16 -5.69
C LEU A 184 -13.17 -9.00 -4.18
N THR A 185 -12.15 -8.42 -3.55
CA THR A 185 -12.09 -8.08 -2.13
C THR A 185 -11.30 -6.78 -1.97
N SER A 186 -11.41 -6.14 -0.81
CA SER A 186 -10.61 -4.96 -0.47
C SER A 186 -9.11 -5.25 -0.59
N ALA A 187 -8.67 -6.40 -0.07
CA ALA A 187 -7.29 -6.85 -0.15
C ALA A 187 -6.83 -7.09 -1.60
N GLY A 188 -7.66 -7.72 -2.43
CA GLY A 188 -7.36 -7.94 -3.85
C GLY A 188 -7.24 -6.63 -4.63
N VAL A 189 -8.14 -5.67 -4.40
CA VAL A 189 -8.05 -4.35 -5.04
C VAL A 189 -6.81 -3.60 -4.56
N LYS A 190 -6.48 -3.67 -3.26
CA LYS A 190 -5.23 -3.10 -2.72
C LYS A 190 -4.00 -3.69 -3.38
N GLN A 191 -3.90 -5.01 -3.44
CA GLN A 191 -2.78 -5.72 -4.07
C GLN A 191 -2.60 -5.28 -5.53
N TRP A 192 -3.70 -5.22 -6.28
CA TRP A 192 -3.65 -4.80 -7.67
C TRP A 192 -3.24 -3.33 -7.81
N MET A 193 -3.83 -2.42 -7.03
CA MET A 193 -3.54 -0.99 -7.08
C MET A 193 -2.07 -0.68 -6.77
N ASN A 194 -1.56 -1.25 -5.68
CA ASN A 194 -0.20 -1.03 -5.22
C ASN A 194 0.82 -1.77 -6.11
N GLY A 195 0.47 -2.97 -6.58
CA GLY A 195 1.27 -3.73 -7.54
C GLY A 195 1.39 -3.04 -8.90
N ALA A 196 0.30 -2.47 -9.42
CA ALA A 196 0.29 -1.69 -10.66
C ALA A 196 1.17 -0.44 -10.55
N ALA A 197 1.10 0.28 -9.43
CA ALA A 197 1.98 1.42 -9.18
C ALA A 197 3.46 1.01 -9.17
N LEU A 198 3.80 -0.09 -8.47
CA LEU A 198 5.14 -0.67 -8.47
C LEU A 198 5.59 -1.09 -9.88
N HIS A 199 4.69 -1.70 -10.65
CA HIS A 199 4.97 -2.19 -11.99
C HIS A 199 5.36 -1.06 -12.95
N ILE A 200 4.59 0.03 -12.98
CA ILE A 200 4.91 1.23 -13.77
C ILE A 200 6.34 1.71 -13.46
N HIS A 201 6.69 1.84 -12.17
CA HIS A 201 8.01 2.36 -11.81
C HIS A 201 9.16 1.37 -11.97
N THR A 202 8.87 0.08 -11.94
CA THR A 202 9.81 -0.99 -12.32
C THR A 202 10.12 -0.89 -13.80
N PHE A 203 9.10 -0.77 -14.65
CA PHE A 203 9.23 -0.60 -16.08
C PHE A 203 9.98 0.70 -16.45
N LEU A 204 9.56 1.84 -15.90
CA LEU A 204 10.20 3.13 -16.15
C LEU A 204 11.69 3.09 -15.82
N HIS A 205 12.05 2.50 -14.66
CA HIS A 205 13.45 2.41 -14.30
C HIS A 205 14.23 1.45 -15.19
N TRP A 206 13.62 0.34 -15.62
CA TRP A 206 14.24 -0.58 -16.57
C TRP A 206 14.53 0.10 -17.91
N LYS A 207 13.56 0.81 -18.48
CA LYS A 207 13.74 1.57 -19.73
C LYS A 207 14.78 2.66 -19.59
N ARG A 208 14.82 3.36 -18.46
CA ARG A 208 15.88 4.36 -18.19
C ARG A 208 17.29 3.77 -18.28
N LEU A 209 17.48 2.50 -17.92
CA LEU A 209 18.79 1.83 -17.96
C LEU A 209 19.13 1.23 -19.33
N THR A 210 18.15 1.02 -20.19
CA THR A 210 18.28 0.21 -21.42
C THR A 210 17.96 0.99 -22.69
N ASP A 211 16.73 1.48 -22.81
CA ASP A 211 16.26 2.29 -23.93
C ASP A 211 15.25 3.34 -23.43
N PRO A 212 15.72 4.55 -23.07
CA PRO A 212 14.86 5.63 -22.60
C PRO A 212 13.94 6.22 -23.69
N SER A 213 14.16 5.86 -24.97
CA SER A 213 13.37 6.36 -26.10
C SER A 213 12.23 5.43 -26.50
N ALA A 214 12.11 4.27 -25.83
CA ALA A 214 11.04 3.32 -26.07
C ALA A 214 9.68 3.95 -25.75
N ASP A 215 8.76 3.88 -26.71
CA ASP A 215 7.36 4.23 -26.50
C ASP A 215 6.74 3.26 -25.47
N ASP A 216 5.96 3.79 -24.54
CA ASP A 216 5.37 3.04 -23.45
C ASP A 216 3.91 3.40 -23.22
N THR A 217 3.04 2.43 -23.43
CA THR A 217 1.60 2.55 -23.18
C THR A 217 1.19 1.96 -21.82
N LEU A 218 2.11 1.41 -21.01
CA LEU A 218 1.77 0.71 -19.77
C LEU A 218 0.99 1.60 -18.80
N SER A 219 1.41 2.86 -18.64
CA SER A 219 0.69 3.81 -17.78
C SER A 219 -0.72 4.10 -18.33
N GLN A 220 -0.87 4.17 -19.66
CA GLN A 220 -2.17 4.36 -20.31
C GLN A 220 -3.09 3.15 -20.09
N ASP A 221 -2.54 1.93 -20.20
CA ASP A 221 -3.29 0.71 -19.96
C ASP A 221 -3.84 0.71 -18.53
N TYR A 222 -3.02 1.01 -17.52
CA TYR A 222 -3.52 1.08 -16.15
C TYR A 222 -4.59 2.16 -15.93
N VAL A 223 -4.44 3.34 -16.53
CA VAL A 223 -5.47 4.40 -16.47
C VAL A 223 -6.82 3.90 -16.96
N GLN A 224 -6.86 3.08 -18.00
CA GLN A 224 -8.11 2.52 -18.54
C GLN A 224 -8.77 1.47 -17.62
N HIS A 225 -7.99 0.82 -16.75
CA HIS A 225 -8.48 -0.28 -15.90
C HIS A 225 -8.83 0.16 -14.47
N VAL A 226 -8.23 1.24 -13.95
CA VAL A 226 -8.43 1.72 -12.58
C VAL A 226 -9.88 2.11 -12.31
N GLU A 227 -10.46 3.00 -13.11
CA GLU A 227 -11.82 3.49 -12.86
C GLU A 227 -12.89 2.37 -12.95
N PRO A 228 -12.88 1.49 -13.97
CA PRO A 228 -13.77 0.33 -14.00
C PRO A 228 -13.66 -0.57 -12.76
N LEU A 229 -12.44 -0.87 -12.29
CA LEU A 229 -12.22 -1.67 -11.09
C LEU A 229 -12.81 -1.00 -9.84
N LEU A 230 -12.54 0.29 -9.65
CA LEU A 230 -13.05 1.05 -8.51
C LEU A 230 -14.59 1.12 -8.52
N ASN A 231 -15.21 1.21 -9.70
CA ASN A 231 -16.67 1.19 -9.83
C ASN A 231 -17.25 -0.18 -9.43
N ILE A 232 -16.64 -1.28 -9.87
CA ILE A 232 -17.04 -2.63 -9.48
C ILE A 232 -16.85 -2.85 -7.97
N TYR A 233 -15.76 -2.34 -7.39
CA TYR A 233 -15.47 -2.43 -5.97
C TYR A 233 -16.45 -1.63 -5.09
N ARG A 234 -16.82 -0.41 -5.49
CA ARG A 234 -17.86 0.38 -4.78
C ARG A 234 -19.18 -0.38 -4.72
N GLU A 235 -19.58 -1.02 -5.82
CA GLU A 235 -20.78 -1.83 -5.87
C GLU A 235 -20.67 -3.09 -5.01
N TYR A 236 -19.49 -3.71 -4.99
CA TYR A 236 -19.21 -4.82 -4.09
C TYR A 236 -19.41 -4.44 -2.62
N LEU A 237 -18.82 -3.35 -2.12
CA LEU A 237 -19.03 -2.94 -0.72
C LEU A 237 -20.49 -2.66 -0.40
N ARG A 238 -21.23 -2.02 -1.33
CA ARG A 238 -22.68 -1.78 -1.16
C ARG A 238 -23.49 -3.07 -1.02
N ARG A 239 -23.08 -4.15 -1.69
CA ARG A 239 -23.75 -5.45 -1.63
C ARG A 239 -23.36 -6.26 -0.41
N THR A 240 -22.10 -6.16 -0.01
CA THR A 240 -21.47 -7.07 0.95
C THR A 240 -21.60 -6.59 2.39
N VAL A 241 -21.50 -5.27 2.62
CA VAL A 241 -21.69 -4.72 3.96
C VAL A 241 -23.14 -4.96 4.38
N LYS A 242 -23.35 -5.60 5.52
CA LYS A 242 -24.67 -5.91 6.08
C LYS A 242 -24.69 -5.72 7.58
N VAL A 243 -25.74 -5.07 8.07
CA VAL A 243 -25.97 -4.86 9.50
C VAL A 243 -27.25 -5.56 9.90
N PHE A 244 -27.14 -6.46 10.86
CA PHE A 244 -28.26 -7.23 11.40
C PHE A 244 -28.53 -6.82 12.85
N PRO A 245 -29.79 -6.56 13.21
CA PRO A 245 -30.14 -6.27 14.60
C PRO A 245 -29.98 -7.51 15.47
N THR A 246 -29.97 -7.32 16.78
CA THR A 246 -30.01 -8.40 17.77
C THR A 246 -31.21 -9.31 17.52
N SER A 247 -30.96 -10.60 17.26
CA SER A 247 -31.98 -11.58 16.85
C SER A 247 -32.14 -12.65 17.93
N GLY A 248 -32.96 -12.40 18.95
CA GLY A 248 -33.34 -13.39 19.98
C GLY A 248 -32.71 -13.17 21.37
N PRO A 249 -32.82 -14.15 22.29
CA PRO A 249 -32.33 -14.02 23.67
C PRO A 249 -30.80 -14.14 23.70
N GLY A 250 -30.14 -13.04 23.34
CA GLY A 250 -28.69 -12.85 23.35
C GLY A 250 -28.37 -11.42 22.89
N PRO A 251 -27.37 -10.74 23.49
CA PRO A 251 -27.20 -9.29 23.31
C PRO A 251 -26.47 -8.87 22.02
N SER A 252 -26.28 -9.76 21.04
CA SER A 252 -25.36 -9.50 19.92
C SER A 252 -26.08 -9.41 18.56
N GLY A 253 -26.04 -8.24 17.95
CA GLY A 253 -26.25 -8.04 16.52
C GLY A 253 -24.98 -8.40 15.73
N LEU A 254 -25.05 -8.35 14.40
CA LEU A 254 -23.96 -8.75 13.52
C LEU A 254 -23.70 -7.71 12.43
N LEU A 255 -22.45 -7.29 12.29
CA LEU A 255 -21.97 -6.48 11.17
C LEU A 255 -21.05 -7.34 10.30
N ILE A 256 -21.46 -7.58 9.07
CA ILE A 256 -20.64 -8.19 8.02
C ILE A 256 -20.04 -7.05 7.20
N VAL A 257 -18.72 -7.04 7.04
CA VAL A 257 -18.01 -6.05 6.22
C VAL A 257 -17.66 -6.66 4.86
N GLU A 258 -17.06 -7.85 4.89
CA GLU A 258 -16.76 -8.68 3.73
C GLU A 258 -17.09 -10.16 4.04
N PRO A 259 -17.15 -11.07 3.05
CA PRO A 259 -17.32 -12.48 3.33
C PRO A 259 -16.25 -12.94 4.31
N LEU A 260 -16.67 -13.65 5.36
CA LEU A 260 -15.81 -14.11 6.47
C LEU A 260 -15.14 -12.99 7.30
N ARG A 261 -15.42 -11.71 7.05
CA ARG A 261 -14.99 -10.56 7.85
C ARG A 261 -16.21 -9.93 8.54
N ASN A 262 -16.51 -10.42 9.74
CA ASN A 262 -17.67 -9.97 10.51
C ASN A 262 -17.32 -9.71 11.99
N VAL A 263 -18.12 -8.86 12.63
CA VAL A 263 -18.00 -8.50 14.04
C VAL A 263 -19.38 -8.51 14.70
N SER A 264 -19.46 -9.12 15.88
CA SER A 264 -20.65 -9.06 16.73
C SER A 264 -20.72 -7.71 17.47
N HIS A 265 -21.92 -7.16 17.65
CA HIS A 265 -22.09 -5.86 18.32
C HIS A 265 -23.24 -5.82 19.32
N GLY A 266 -23.10 -5.05 20.39
CA GLY A 266 -24.16 -4.82 21.40
C GLY A 266 -25.12 -3.66 21.07
N VAL A 267 -24.95 -3.02 19.92
CA VAL A 267 -25.75 -1.84 19.54
C VAL A 267 -27.21 -2.23 19.29
N GLN A 268 -28.14 -1.58 19.98
CA GLN A 268 -29.58 -1.77 19.76
C GLN A 268 -30.02 -1.03 18.49
N LEU A 269 -30.47 -1.80 17.50
CA LEU A 269 -30.87 -1.30 16.18
C LEU A 269 -32.30 -1.73 15.86
N ARG A 270 -33.07 -0.85 15.23
CA ARG A 270 -34.36 -1.21 14.63
C ARG A 270 -34.11 -1.75 13.22
N ALA A 271 -34.90 -2.75 12.82
CA ALA A 271 -34.81 -3.33 11.47
C ALA A 271 -34.93 -2.28 10.35
N CYS A 272 -35.73 -1.22 10.55
CA CYS A 272 -35.87 -0.14 9.58
C CYS A 272 -34.65 0.79 9.47
N GLU A 273 -33.72 0.78 10.44
CA GLU A 273 -32.52 1.62 10.44
C GLU A 273 -31.36 0.95 9.70
N CYS A 274 -31.36 -0.38 9.59
CA CYS A 274 -30.26 -1.19 9.03
C CYS A 274 -29.81 -0.72 7.65
N GLN A 275 -30.74 -0.37 6.76
CA GLN A 275 -30.38 0.07 5.40
C GLN A 275 -29.68 1.43 5.39
N ASN A 276 -30.11 2.37 6.24
CA ASN A 276 -29.50 3.69 6.34
C ASN A 276 -28.13 3.60 7.02
N ILE A 277 -27.99 2.78 8.07
CA ILE A 277 -26.71 2.47 8.72
C ILE A 277 -25.75 1.85 7.71
N GLN A 278 -26.21 0.84 6.94
CA GLN A 278 -25.38 0.17 5.94
C GLN A 278 -24.84 1.18 4.91
N ARG A 279 -25.69 2.07 4.40
CA ARG A 279 -25.27 3.11 3.44
C ARG A 279 -24.22 4.04 4.05
N ALA A 280 -24.47 4.54 5.26
CA ALA A 280 -23.56 5.45 5.94
C ALA A 280 -22.20 4.80 6.28
N LEU A 281 -22.19 3.53 6.69
CA LEU A 281 -20.95 2.79 6.92
C LEU A 281 -20.15 2.60 5.63
N VAL A 282 -20.82 2.23 4.52
CA VAL A 282 -20.16 2.08 3.22
C VAL A 282 -19.58 3.41 2.74
N GLU A 283 -20.31 4.51 2.89
CA GLU A 283 -19.83 5.85 2.54
C GLU A 283 -18.59 6.23 3.37
N ARG A 284 -18.60 5.97 4.68
CA ARG A 284 -17.45 6.20 5.56
C ARG A 284 -16.25 5.34 5.15
N PHE A 285 -16.44 4.03 4.97
CA PHE A 285 -15.36 3.14 4.52
C PHE A 285 -14.75 3.59 3.19
N LEU A 286 -15.58 4.00 2.23
CA LEU A 286 -15.10 4.51 0.94
C LEU A 286 -14.34 5.83 1.07
N SER A 287 -14.80 6.72 1.96
CA SER A 287 -14.15 8.00 2.24
C SER A 287 -12.76 7.81 2.86
N ASP A 288 -12.62 6.88 3.80
CA ASP A 288 -11.35 6.65 4.51
C ASP A 288 -10.26 6.04 3.62
N GLN A 289 -10.65 5.34 2.55
CA GLN A 289 -9.73 4.70 1.62
C GLN A 289 -9.16 5.65 0.56
N ASP A 290 -9.73 6.86 0.41
CA ASP A 290 -9.37 7.85 -0.62
C ASP A 290 -9.05 7.23 -2.00
N LEU A 291 -10.02 6.48 -2.55
CA LEU A 291 -9.86 5.80 -3.84
C LEU A 291 -9.56 6.78 -5.00
N GLN A 292 -9.86 8.07 -4.81
CA GLN A 292 -9.56 9.10 -5.79
C GLN A 292 -8.06 9.39 -5.88
N ALA A 293 -7.34 9.38 -4.76
CA ALA A 293 -5.88 9.52 -4.76
C ALA A 293 -5.20 8.44 -5.61
N GLY A 294 -5.70 7.20 -5.55
CA GLY A 294 -5.25 6.11 -6.42
C GLY A 294 -5.41 6.47 -7.91
N ASN A 295 -6.61 6.89 -8.32
CA ASN A 295 -6.87 7.28 -9.71
C ASN A 295 -5.99 8.46 -10.17
N GLN A 296 -5.83 9.48 -9.31
CA GLN A 296 -4.97 10.63 -9.59
C GLN A 296 -3.50 10.23 -9.76
N PHE A 297 -3.02 9.24 -9.01
CA PHE A 297 -1.67 8.72 -9.17
C PHE A 297 -1.45 8.17 -10.59
N PHE A 298 -2.33 7.28 -11.09
CA PHE A 298 -2.16 6.71 -12.43
C PHE A 298 -2.29 7.76 -13.54
N GLN A 299 -3.23 8.70 -13.39
CA GLN A 299 -3.36 9.84 -14.31
C GLN A 299 -2.09 10.69 -14.31
N SER A 300 -1.54 10.99 -13.13
CA SER A 300 -0.29 11.74 -12.99
C SER A 300 0.89 11.00 -13.62
N SER A 301 1.02 9.69 -13.42
CA SER A 301 2.10 8.89 -14.00
C SER A 301 2.04 8.86 -15.52
N TYR A 302 0.83 8.79 -16.09
CA TYR A 302 0.62 8.90 -17.54
C TYR A 302 0.95 10.31 -18.06
N MET A 303 0.40 11.35 -17.44
CA MET A 303 0.57 12.75 -17.88
C MET A 303 2.01 13.26 -17.74
N HIS A 304 2.78 12.70 -16.80
CA HIS A 304 4.15 13.11 -16.52
C HIS A 304 5.18 12.02 -16.87
N HIS A 305 4.83 11.13 -17.80
CA HIS A 305 5.69 10.02 -18.22
C HIS A 305 7.11 10.48 -18.57
N ASP A 306 7.27 11.46 -19.46
CA ASP A 306 8.58 11.96 -19.89
C ASP A 306 9.41 12.49 -18.73
N ALA A 307 8.77 13.21 -17.81
CA ALA A 307 9.43 13.77 -16.64
C ALA A 307 9.89 12.66 -15.68
N LEU A 308 9.08 11.61 -15.49
CA LEU A 308 9.43 10.44 -14.70
C LEU A 308 10.58 9.66 -15.36
N MET A 309 10.54 9.47 -16.68
CA MET A 309 11.61 8.84 -17.44
C MET A 309 12.94 9.59 -17.31
N ALA A 310 12.92 10.92 -17.37
CA ALA A 310 14.11 11.76 -17.29
C ALA A 310 14.75 11.89 -15.89
N GLN A 311 14.16 11.34 -14.83
CA GLN A 311 14.71 11.47 -13.46
C GLN A 311 16.08 10.79 -13.29
N GLN A 312 17.06 11.50 -12.72
CA GLN A 312 18.43 11.00 -12.47
C GLN A 312 18.92 11.21 -11.02
N GLY A 313 18.01 11.23 -10.05
CA GLY A 313 18.32 11.49 -8.63
C GLY A 313 19.13 10.37 -7.96
N HIS A 314 20.32 10.68 -7.45
CA HIS A 314 21.12 9.75 -6.65
C HIS A 314 20.87 9.94 -5.16
N PHE A 315 20.95 8.88 -4.37
CA PHE A 315 20.97 8.98 -2.92
C PHE A 315 22.41 8.96 -2.40
N LYS A 316 22.70 9.76 -1.37
CA LYS A 316 24.00 9.79 -0.70
C LYS A 316 23.83 9.58 0.80
N LEU A 317 24.55 8.60 1.34
CA LEU A 317 24.69 8.41 2.78
C LEU A 317 25.41 9.62 3.38
N ARG A 318 24.86 10.16 4.47
CA ARG A 318 25.45 11.28 5.21
C ARG A 318 25.83 10.77 6.60
N GLY A 319 27.07 10.97 7.03
CA GLY A 319 27.52 10.66 8.39
C GLY A 319 28.58 9.57 8.53
N PHE A 320 29.59 9.60 7.65
CA PHE A 320 30.95 9.17 7.99
C PHE A 320 31.79 10.42 8.24
#